data_AF-A0A957PHE3-F1
#
_entry.id   AF-A0A957PHE3-F1
#
_cell.length_a   1.000
_cell.length_b   1.000
_cell.length_c   1.000
_cell.angle_alpha   90.00
_cell.angle_beta   90.00
_cell.angle_gamma   90.00
#
_symmetry.space_group_name_H-M   'P 1'
#
loop_
_entity.id
_entity.type
_entity.pdbx_description
1 polymer ?
#
loop_
_entity_poly.entity_id
_entity_poly.type
_entity_poly.pdbx_seq_one_letter_code
_entity_poly.pdbx_strand_id
1 'polypeptide(L)' 'ELLIQGRIVADLTERENIYKQAEEIVHEDVPRIPVVWATSTTVFRNDVKGYTPVVFRDWYEYLWIEGQ' A
#
# COMPACT_ATOMS: atom_id res chain seq x y z
N GLU A 1 0.16 21.89 5.38
CA GLU A 1 -1.17 22.09 5.99
C GLU A 1 -2.15 20.96 5.70
N LEU A 2 -2.46 20.65 4.43
CA LEU A 2 -3.48 19.63 4.07
C LEU A 2 -3.28 18.25 4.73
N LEU A 3 -2.05 17.72 4.78
CA LEU A 3 -1.80 16.43 5.43
C LEU A 3 -2.06 16.46 6.96
N ILE A 4 -1.88 17.61 7.61
CA ILE A 4 -2.17 17.79 9.03
C ILE A 4 -3.68 17.82 9.25
N GLN A 5 -4.42 18.52 8.37
CA GLN A 5 -5.88 18.57 8.38
C GLN A 5 -6.50 17.19 8.12
N GLY A 6 -6.03 16.48 7.09
CA GLY A 6 -6.51 15.12 6.78
C GLY A 6 -6.27 14.12 7.91
N ARG A 7 -5.27 14.35 8.77
CA ARG A 7 -5.02 13.51 9.96
C ARG A 7 -6.08 13.68 11.05
N ILE A 8 -6.62 14.89 11.23
CA ILE A 8 -7.55 15.21 12.32
C ILE A 8 -9.03 15.04 11.95
N VAL A 9 -9.36 15.07 10.66
CA VAL A 9 -10.73 14.89 10.16
C VAL A 9 -11.19 13.43 10.33
N ALA A 10 -12.35 13.25 10.97
CA ALA A 10 -12.94 11.94 11.22
C ALA A 10 -13.82 11.44 10.06
N ASP A 11 -14.49 12.36 9.34
CA ASP A 11 -15.30 11.99 8.18
C ASP A 11 -14.41 11.49 7.03
N LEU A 12 -14.77 10.33 6.49
CA LEU A 12 -13.95 9.67 5.47
C LEU A 12 -13.95 10.44 4.15
N THR A 13 -15.10 10.97 3.74
CA THR A 13 -15.28 11.65 2.46
C THR A 13 -14.54 12.98 2.45
N GLU A 14 -14.68 13.74 3.54
CA GLU A 14 -13.97 14.99 3.74
C GLU A 14 -12.46 14.76 3.76
N ARG A 15 -11.98 13.74 4.48
CA ARG A 15 -10.57 13.38 4.54
C ARG A 15 -10.01 12.95 3.18
N GLU A 16 -10.77 12.19 2.39
CA GLU A 16 -10.37 11.78 1.04
C GLU A 16 -10.20 13.00 0.11
N ASN A 17 -11.11 13.98 0.18
CA ASN A 17 -11.03 15.20 -0.61
C ASN A 17 -9.78 16.02 -0.25
N ILE A 18 -9.43 16.12 1.03
CA ILE A 18 -8.22 16.79 1.49
C ILE A 18 -6.96 16.12 0.92
N TYR A 19 -6.90 14.79 0.89
CA TYR A 19 -5.75 14.08 0.34
C TYR A 19 -5.65 14.21 -1.18
N LYS A 20 -6.76 14.18 -1.91
CA LYS A 20 -6.76 14.45 -3.37
C LYS A 20 -6.20 15.83 -3.70
N GLN A 21 -6.58 16.86 -2.93
CA GLN A 21 -6.02 18.19 -3.09
C GLN A 21 -4.51 18.24 -2.81
N ALA A 22 -4.03 17.46 -1.84
CA ALA A 22 -2.59 17.38 -1.56
C ALA A 22 -1.83 16.65 -2.69
N GLU A 23 -2.41 15.60 -3.29
CA GLU A 23 -1.83 14.91 -4.44
C GLU A 23 -1.75 15.81 -5.68
N GLU A 24 -2.76 16.66 -5.91
CA GLU A 24 -2.76 17.64 -7.01
C GLU A 24 -1.57 18.61 -6.90
N ILE A 25 -1.30 19.13 -5.70
CA ILE A 25 -0.14 20.01 -5.47
C ILE A 25 1.17 19.29 -5.79
N VAL A 26 1.30 18.03 -5.36
CA VAL A 26 2.50 17.22 -5.66
C VAL A 26 2.61 16.92 -7.16
N HIS A 27 1.48 16.78 -7.87
CA HIS A 27 1.48 16.61 -9.31
C HIS A 27 2.00 17.87 -10.02
N GLU A 28 1.45 19.03 -9.69
CA GLU A 28 1.78 20.31 -10.34
C GLU A 28 3.19 20.81 -10.01
N ASP A 29 3.63 20.67 -8.77
CA ASP A 29 4.97 21.13 -8.34
C ASP A 29 6.10 20.20 -8.79
N VAL A 30 5.76 18.98 -9.27
CA VAL A 30 6.68 17.92 -9.72
C VAL A 30 7.94 17.79 -8.82
N PRO A 31 7.81 17.63 -7.49
CA PRO A 31 8.97 17.45 -6.62
C PRO A 31 9.63 16.07 -6.78
N ARG A 32 8.94 15.13 -7.45
CA ARG A 32 9.43 13.80 -7.81
C ARG A 32 8.80 13.34 -9.13
N ILE A 33 9.47 12.42 -9.82
CA ILE A 33 8.94 11.79 -11.04
C ILE A 33 8.38 10.41 -10.67
N PRO A 34 7.05 10.24 -10.56
CA PRO A 34 6.45 8.93 -10.37
C PRO A 34 6.58 8.12 -11.67
N VAL A 35 7.06 6.88 -11.59
CA VAL A 35 7.25 6.00 -12.76
C VAL A 35 6.21 4.88 -12.79
N VAL A 36 6.13 4.09 -11.71
CA VAL A 36 5.22 2.94 -11.65
C VAL A 36 4.90 2.56 -10.19
N TRP A 37 3.69 2.06 -9.97
CA TRP A 37 3.33 1.31 -8.77
C TRP A 37 3.59 -0.18 -9.04
N ALA A 38 4.74 -0.69 -8.57
CA ALA A 38 5.19 -2.03 -8.91
C ALA A 38 4.31 -3.13 -8.28
N THR A 39 3.93 -4.11 -9.08
CA THR A 39 3.31 -5.34 -8.57
C THR A 39 4.38 -6.23 -7.94
N SER A 40 4.19 -6.61 -6.68
CA SER A 40 5.06 -7.58 -6.01
C SER A 40 4.91 -8.95 -6.64
N THR A 41 6.03 -9.53 -7.09
CA THR A 41 6.09 -10.92 -7.57
C THR A 41 6.74 -11.78 -6.48
N THR A 42 6.02 -12.79 -6.01
CA THR A 42 6.53 -13.74 -5.02
C THR A 42 6.58 -15.13 -5.62
N VAL A 43 7.72 -15.81 -5.47
CA VAL A 43 7.94 -17.15 -6.03
C VAL A 43 8.21 -18.12 -4.90
N PHE A 44 7.45 -19.20 -4.87
CA PHE A 44 7.61 -20.29 -3.91
C PHE A 44 7.77 -21.62 -4.64
N ARG A 45 8.30 -22.62 -3.93
CA ARG A 45 8.18 -24.01 -4.37
C ARG A 45 6.71 -24.42 -4.40
N ASN A 46 6.37 -25.36 -5.29
CA ASN A 46 4.99 -25.84 -5.46
C ASN A 46 4.39 -26.45 -4.19
N ASP A 47 5.22 -26.99 -3.29
CA ASP A 47 4.81 -27.61 -2.03
C ASP A 47 4.62 -26.61 -0.89
N VAL A 48 4.99 -25.33 -1.06
CA VAL A 48 4.69 -24.29 -0.07
C VAL A 48 3.26 -23.81 -0.27
N LYS A 49 2.45 -23.91 0.79
CA LYS A 49 1.05 -23.50 0.82
C LYS A 49 0.81 -22.45 1.91
N GLY A 50 -0.37 -21.82 1.87
CA GLY A 50 -0.79 -20.85 2.90
C GLY A 50 -0.38 -19.41 2.64
N TYR A 51 0.35 -19.13 1.55
CA TYR A 51 0.75 -17.77 1.23
C TYR A 51 -0.45 -16.88 0.89
N THR A 52 -0.60 -15.79 1.63
CA THR A 52 -1.53 -14.71 1.31
C THR A 52 -0.73 -13.41 1.20
N PRO A 53 -0.71 -12.75 0.03
CA PRO A 53 0.01 -11.50 -0.11
C PRO A 53 -0.66 -10.41 0.73
N VAL A 54 0.10 -9.78 1.62
CA VAL A 54 -0.34 -8.63 2.42
C VAL A 54 0.62 -7.47 2.26
N VAL A 55 0.11 -6.27 2.46
CA VAL A 55 0.92 -5.05 2.40
C VAL A 55 1.82 -4.97 3.64
N PHE A 56 3.09 -4.61 3.45
CA PHE A 56 4.07 -4.32 4.50
C PHE A 56 4.55 -5.48 5.41
N ARG A 57 4.18 -6.73 5.15
CA ARG A 57 4.68 -7.88 5.94
C ARG A 57 4.56 -9.20 5.17
N ASP A 58 5.42 -10.16 5.49
CA ASP A 58 5.22 -11.57 5.16
C ASP A 58 4.75 -12.34 6.40
N TRP A 59 3.63 -13.07 6.28
CA TRP A 59 3.10 -13.89 7.36
C TRP A 59 3.57 -15.35 7.23
N TYR A 60 4.83 -15.58 7.58
CA TYR A 60 5.42 -16.93 7.53
C TYR A 60 4.80 -17.90 8.53
N GLU A 61 4.16 -17.39 9.59
CA GLU A 61 3.42 -18.21 10.57
C GLU A 61 2.24 -19.00 9.97
N TYR A 62 1.77 -18.62 8.79
CA TYR A 62 0.69 -19.31 8.08
C TYR A 62 1.18 -20.14 6.89
N LEU A 63 2.50 -20.23 6.68
CA LEU A 63 3.05 -21.10 5.65
C LEU A 63 3.25 -22.51 6.17
N TRP A 64 3.02 -23.49 5.30
CA TRP A 64 3.38 -24.88 5.55
C TRP A 64 3.88 -25.56 4.28
N ILE A 65 4.59 -26.68 4.47
CA ILE A 65 5.07 -27.53 3.38
C ILE A 65 4.13 -28.73 3.27
N GLU A 66 3.52 -28.91 2.11
CA GLU A 66 2.67 -30.05 1.80
C GLU A 66 3.50 -31.35 1.82
N GLY A 67 3.10 -32.30 2.68
CA GLY A 67 3.77 -33.60 2.82
C GLY A 67 4.84 -33.68 3.92
N GLN A 68 4.98 -32.65 4.75
CA GLN A 68 5.78 -32.66 5.99
C GLN A 68 4.92 -32.80 7.24
#